data_AF-A0A7R9VPD0-F1
#
_entry.id   AF-A0A7R9VPD0-F1
#
_cell.length_a   1.000
_cell.length_b   1.000
_cell.length_c   1.000
_cell.angle_alpha   90.00
_cell.angle_beta   90.00
_cell.angle_gamma   90.00
#
_symmetry.space_group_name_H-M   'P 1'
#
loop_
_entity.id
_entity.type
_entity.pdbx_description
1 polymer ?
#
loop_
_entity_poly.entity_id
_entity_poly.type
_entity_poly.pdbx_seq_one_letter_code
_entity_poly.pdbx_strand_id
1 'polypeptide(L)'
;FSTTSIPRSSLQAMVFRQPSLLCRSVAKILASLQSLREVTSMSRSDVVDVVEKRPGILTRSTLAPGRCYRALSIWRLSQSEKRQLIKAHPLLLQLSPREVHFRCRWLRALMESNGFFHSALRRLPPSLLGALILHLPCAWCRLQYLAESNQEGSVSLTETLS
;
A
#
# COMPACT_ATOMS: atom_id res chain seq x y z
N PHE A 1 -25.28 -9.37 15.79
CA PHE A 1 -24.11 -8.53 15.47
C PHE A 1 -23.09 -8.67 16.58
N SER A 2 -22.08 -9.51 16.41
CA SER A 2 -21.01 -9.66 17.41
C SER A 2 -20.30 -8.32 17.57
N THR A 3 -20.35 -7.75 18.77
CA THR A 3 -19.80 -6.44 19.10
C THR A 3 -18.33 -6.41 18.75
N THR A 4 -17.98 -5.56 17.80
CA THR A 4 -16.62 -5.40 17.32
C THR A 4 -15.80 -4.62 18.35
N SER A 5 -15.37 -5.27 19.42
CA SER A 5 -14.46 -4.67 20.42
C SER A 5 -13.07 -4.42 19.81
N ILE A 6 -12.74 -3.17 19.49
CA ILE A 6 -11.38 -2.73 19.16
C ILE A 6 -10.68 -2.52 20.51
N PRO A 7 -9.45 -3.02 20.72
CA PRO A 7 -8.73 -2.79 21.97
C PRO A 7 -8.64 -1.30 22.30
N ARG A 8 -8.90 -0.94 23.56
CA ARG A 8 -8.87 0.45 24.02
C ARG A 8 -7.51 1.11 23.77
N SER A 9 -6.42 0.35 23.95
CA SER A 9 -5.05 0.78 23.66
C SER A 9 -4.86 1.15 22.19
N SER A 10 -5.33 0.32 21.26
CA SER A 10 -5.28 0.60 19.82
C SER A 10 -6.06 1.87 19.46
N LEU A 11 -7.25 2.05 20.03
CA LEU A 11 -8.04 3.28 19.82
C LEU A 11 -7.31 4.53 20.31
N GLN A 12 -6.72 4.47 21.51
CA GLN A 12 -5.91 5.57 22.03
C GLN A 12 -4.74 5.89 21.09
N ALA A 13 -3.98 4.88 20.67
CA ALA A 13 -2.86 5.05 19.73
C ALA A 13 -3.31 5.67 18.39
N MET A 14 -4.46 5.24 17.85
CA MET A 14 -5.05 5.80 16.64
C MET A 14 -5.41 7.28 16.80
N VAL A 15 -6.06 7.65 17.90
CA VAL A 15 -6.46 9.04 18.18
C VAL A 15 -5.25 9.94 18.40
N PHE A 16 -4.23 9.47 19.14
CA PHE A 16 -2.98 10.24 19.34
C PHE A 16 -2.28 10.55 18.01
N ARG A 17 -2.23 9.58 17.09
CA ARG A 17 -1.61 9.76 15.77
C ARG A 17 -2.47 10.56 14.79
N GLN A 18 -3.80 10.55 14.97
CA GLN A 18 -4.74 11.24 14.09
C GLN A 18 -5.91 11.83 14.91
N PRO A 19 -5.74 13.02 15.52
CA PRO A 19 -6.76 13.65 16.37
C PRO A 19 -8.08 13.92 15.65
N SER A 20 -8.05 14.13 14.32
CA SER A 20 -9.25 14.35 13.51
C SER A 20 -10.20 13.15 13.44
N LEU A 21 -9.79 11.98 13.96
CA LEU A 21 -10.71 10.86 14.18
C LEU A 21 -11.80 11.18 15.21
N LEU A 22 -11.53 12.08 16.17
CA LEU A 22 -12.52 12.53 17.15
C LEU A 22 -13.67 13.31 16.51
N CYS A 23 -13.42 13.93 15.35
CA CYS A 23 -14.44 14.65 14.59
C CYS A 23 -15.29 13.72 13.70
N ARG A 24 -15.04 12.41 13.68
CA ARG A 24 -15.75 11.44 12.85
C ARG A 24 -16.77 10.67 13.67
N SER A 25 -17.93 10.41 13.07
CA SER A 25 -18.92 9.54 13.71
C SER A 25 -18.42 8.10 13.77
N VAL A 26 -18.73 7.41 14.88
CA VAL A 26 -18.40 6.00 15.09
C VAL A 26 -18.93 5.14 13.95
N ALA A 27 -20.14 5.40 13.47
CA ALA A 27 -20.74 4.69 12.33
C ALA A 27 -19.87 4.77 11.06
N LYS A 28 -19.30 5.94 10.73
CA LYS A 28 -18.41 6.10 9.57
C LYS A 28 -17.08 5.35 9.74
N ILE A 29 -16.53 5.34 10.95
CA ILE A 29 -15.31 4.59 11.27
C ILE A 29 -15.55 3.09 11.10
N LEU A 30 -16.63 2.57 11.69
CA LEU A 30 -17.01 1.16 11.58
C LEU A 30 -17.29 0.75 10.13
N ALA A 31 -18.00 1.57 9.36
CA ALA A 31 -18.23 1.33 7.94
C ALA A 31 -16.92 1.29 7.13
N SER A 32 -15.96 2.16 7.45
CA SER A 32 -14.65 2.17 6.80
C SER A 32 -13.84 0.92 7.12
N LEU A 33 -13.84 0.47 8.39
CA LEU A 33 -13.17 -0.76 8.81
C LEU A 33 -13.81 -2.00 8.17
N GLN A 34 -15.14 -2.05 8.11
CA GLN A 34 -15.87 -3.14 7.46
C GLN A 34 -15.55 -3.20 5.96
N SER A 35 -15.62 -2.06 5.26
CA SER A 35 -15.30 -2.00 3.84
C SER A 35 -13.85 -2.41 3.56
N LEU A 36 -12.90 -1.97 4.41
CA LEU A 36 -11.50 -2.36 4.30
C LEU A 36 -11.34 -3.88 4.48
N ARG A 37 -12.02 -4.48 5.45
CA ARG A 37 -12.03 -5.92 5.69
C ARG A 37 -12.57 -6.69 4.49
N GLU A 38 -13.70 -6.28 3.94
CA GLU A 38 -14.33 -6.93 2.79
C GLU A 38 -13.42 -6.89 1.57
N VAL A 39 -12.87 -5.71 1.23
CA VAL A 39 -12.07 -5.54 0.02
C VAL A 39 -10.72 -6.24 0.11
N THR A 40 -10.08 -6.19 1.27
CA THR A 40 -8.76 -6.84 1.46
C THR A 40 -8.89 -8.33 1.80
N SER A 41 -10.08 -8.77 2.22
CA SER A 41 -10.34 -10.09 2.81
C SER A 41 -9.30 -10.45 3.89
N MET A 42 -8.96 -9.45 4.70
CA MET A 42 -8.10 -9.59 5.87
C MET A 42 -8.92 -10.04 7.08
N SER A 43 -8.25 -10.66 8.06
CA SER A 43 -8.86 -10.88 9.36
C SER A 43 -9.13 -9.53 10.03
N ARG A 44 -10.02 -9.54 11.02
CA ARG A 44 -10.36 -8.32 11.74
C ARG A 44 -9.17 -7.74 12.51
N SER A 45 -8.36 -8.59 13.13
CA SER A 45 -7.14 -8.17 13.84
C SER A 45 -6.15 -7.53 12.86
N ASP A 46 -5.91 -8.14 11.70
CA ASP A 46 -5.01 -7.57 10.68
C ASP A 46 -5.45 -6.18 10.23
N VAL A 47 -6.75 -5.96 10.05
CA VAL A 47 -7.28 -4.64 9.67
C VAL A 47 -7.04 -3.62 10.77
N VAL A 48 -7.25 -4.00 12.03
CA VAL A 48 -6.96 -3.12 13.19
C VAL A 48 -5.47 -2.80 13.23
N ASP A 49 -4.58 -3.78 13.05
CA ASP A 49 -3.13 -3.57 13.04
C ASP A 49 -2.68 -2.61 11.92
N VAL A 50 -3.24 -2.77 10.72
CA VAL A 50 -2.98 -1.90 9.56
C VAL A 50 -3.42 -0.47 9.84
N VAL A 51 -4.61 -0.29 10.42
CA VAL A 51 -5.15 1.03 10.73
C VAL A 51 -4.47 1.67 11.92
N GLU A 52 -4.09 0.91 12.94
CA GLU A 52 -3.31 1.41 14.08
C GLU A 52 -1.96 1.97 13.63
N LYS A 53 -1.29 1.30 12.68
CA LYS A 53 -0.07 1.80 12.05
C LYS A 53 -0.31 3.12 11.29
N ARG A 54 -1.44 3.27 10.62
CA ARG A 54 -1.76 4.41 9.75
C ARG A 54 -3.23 4.86 9.86
N PRO A 55 -3.62 5.55 10.95
CA PRO A 55 -5.02 5.88 11.23
C PRO A 55 -5.65 6.83 10.21
N GLY A 56 -4.84 7.63 9.50
CA GLY A 56 -5.30 8.46 8.38
C GLY A 56 -5.98 7.68 7.23
N ILE A 57 -5.94 6.34 7.22
CA ILE A 57 -6.77 5.55 6.28
C ILE A 57 -8.26 5.79 6.55
N LEU A 58 -8.66 5.95 7.81
CA LEU A 58 -10.06 6.14 8.24
C LEU A 58 -10.59 7.56 8.00
N THR A 59 -9.70 8.52 7.76
CA THR A 59 -10.10 9.90 7.45
C THR A 59 -10.44 10.09 5.98
N ARG A 60 -10.23 9.07 5.14
CA ARG A 60 -10.57 9.13 3.71
C ARG A 60 -12.02 8.73 3.45
N SER A 61 -12.41 8.74 2.17
CA SER A 61 -13.66 8.12 1.73
C SER A 61 -13.60 6.60 1.96
N THR A 62 -14.71 6.00 2.38
CA THR A 62 -14.84 4.54 2.60
C THR A 62 -14.43 3.72 1.37
N LEU A 63 -14.63 4.26 0.16
CA LEU A 63 -14.30 3.58 -1.09
C LEU A 63 -12.82 3.70 -1.50
N ALA A 64 -12.09 4.68 -0.96
CA ALA A 64 -10.74 5.00 -1.43
C ALA A 64 -9.74 3.86 -1.18
N PRO A 65 -9.65 3.25 0.03
CA PRO A 65 -8.75 2.12 0.28
C PRO A 65 -9.03 0.95 -0.65
N GLY A 66 -10.30 0.66 -0.93
CA GLY A 66 -10.67 -0.42 -1.83
C GLY A 66 -10.25 -0.17 -3.27
N ARG A 67 -10.34 1.07 -3.75
CA ARG A 67 -9.81 1.45 -5.08
C ARG A 67 -8.29 1.37 -5.14
N CYS A 68 -7.57 1.80 -4.09
CA CYS A 68 -6.11 1.63 -4.01
C CYS A 68 -5.72 0.14 -4.03
N TYR A 69 -6.42 -0.69 -3.27
CA TYR A 69 -6.18 -2.14 -3.24
C TYR A 69 -6.40 -2.79 -4.62
N ARG A 70 -7.47 -2.40 -5.33
CA ARG A 70 -7.73 -2.88 -6.70
C ARG A 70 -6.65 -2.43 -7.68
N ALA A 71 -6.10 -1.23 -7.54
CA ALA A 71 -5.03 -0.71 -8.40
C ALA A 71 -3.75 -1.56 -8.34
N LEU A 72 -3.50 -2.27 -7.23
CA LEU A 72 -2.40 -3.23 -7.12
C LEU A 72 -2.57 -4.46 -8.02
N SER A 73 -3.76 -4.70 -8.57
CA SER A 73 -4.03 -5.83 -9.48
C SER A 73 -3.28 -5.74 -10.81
N ILE A 74 -2.72 -4.57 -11.15
CA ILE A 74 -1.85 -4.39 -12.32
C ILE A 74 -0.68 -5.37 -12.30
N TRP A 75 -0.19 -5.72 -11.11
CA TRP A 75 0.94 -6.63 -10.90
C TRP A 75 0.58 -8.11 -10.89
N ARG A 76 -0.69 -8.46 -11.11
CA ARG A 76 -1.20 -9.85 -11.06
C ARG A 76 -0.84 -10.60 -9.77
N LEU A 77 -0.61 -9.87 -8.67
CA LEU A 77 -0.37 -10.45 -7.35
C LEU A 77 -1.59 -11.25 -6.90
N SER A 78 -1.34 -12.38 -6.27
CA SER A 78 -2.34 -13.15 -5.54
C SER A 78 -2.92 -12.33 -4.38
N GLN A 79 -4.06 -12.77 -3.85
CA GLN A 79 -4.72 -12.06 -2.75
C GLN A 79 -3.87 -12.09 -1.48
N SER A 80 -3.17 -13.18 -1.19
CA SER A 80 -2.24 -13.29 -0.06
C SER A 80 -1.08 -12.30 -0.17
N GLU A 81 -0.46 -12.18 -1.34
CA GLU A 81 0.64 -11.23 -1.58
C GLU A 81 0.18 -9.79 -1.45
N LYS A 82 -1.00 -9.43 -1.99
CA LYS A 82 -1.56 -8.08 -1.79
C LYS A 82 -1.80 -7.79 -0.31
N ARG A 83 -2.32 -8.76 0.46
CA ARG A 83 -2.50 -8.60 1.90
C ARG A 83 -1.17 -8.38 2.60
N GLN A 84 -0.14 -9.18 2.29
CA GLN A 84 1.19 -9.03 2.86
C GLN A 84 1.79 -7.65 2.55
N LEU A 85 1.66 -7.21 1.30
CA LEU A 85 2.12 -5.90 0.84
C LEU A 85 1.43 -4.76 1.60
N ILE A 86 0.10 -4.81 1.80
CA ILE A 86 -0.64 -3.82 2.59
C ILE A 86 -0.27 -3.86 4.07
N LYS A 87 -0.07 -5.05 4.66
CA LYS A 87 0.37 -5.20 6.06
C LYS A 87 1.75 -4.58 6.29
N ALA A 88 2.66 -4.73 5.32
CA ALA A 88 3.99 -4.16 5.35
C ALA A 88 3.97 -2.65 5.10
N HIS A 89 3.17 -2.18 4.14
CA HIS A 89 3.12 -0.77 3.74
C HIS A 89 1.68 -0.19 3.73
N PRO A 90 1.05 0.02 4.92
CA PRO A 90 -0.30 0.58 5.02
C PRO A 90 -0.48 1.95 4.36
N LEU A 91 0.61 2.71 4.20
CA LEU A 91 0.62 4.02 3.55
C LEU A 91 0.10 3.99 2.11
N LEU A 92 0.20 2.85 1.42
CA LEU A 92 -0.34 2.71 0.07
C LEU A 92 -1.86 2.94 0.01
N LEU A 93 -2.59 2.67 1.09
CA LEU A 93 -4.02 2.94 1.19
C LEU A 93 -4.34 4.42 1.45
N GLN A 94 -3.35 5.20 1.89
CA GLN A 94 -3.49 6.65 2.07
C GLN A 94 -3.22 7.45 0.80
N LEU A 95 -2.48 6.89 -0.17
CA LEU A 95 -2.26 7.51 -1.49
C LEU A 95 -3.55 7.59 -2.30
N SER A 96 -3.66 8.53 -3.23
CA SER A 96 -4.84 8.55 -4.12
C SER A 96 -4.90 7.29 -4.99
N PRO A 97 -6.09 6.73 -5.30
CA PRO A 97 -6.18 5.56 -6.17
C PRO A 97 -5.53 5.78 -7.55
N ARG A 98 -5.62 7.00 -8.09
CA ARG A 98 -4.97 7.42 -9.34
C ARG A 98 -3.45 7.32 -9.24
N GLU A 99 -2.89 7.77 -8.13
CA GLU A 99 -1.45 7.72 -7.89
C GLU A 99 -0.94 6.30 -7.74
N VAL A 100 -1.60 5.44 -6.94
CA VAL A 100 -1.22 4.02 -6.85
C VAL A 100 -1.29 3.35 -8.22
N HIS A 101 -2.36 3.60 -8.98
CA HIS A 101 -2.51 3.06 -10.32
C HIS A 101 -1.39 3.52 -11.26
N PHE A 102 -1.09 4.82 -11.29
CA PHE A 102 -0.03 5.39 -12.11
C PHE A 102 1.33 4.77 -11.80
N ARG A 103 1.70 4.71 -10.51
CA ARG A 103 2.98 4.14 -10.07
C ARG A 103 3.11 2.66 -10.44
N CYS A 104 2.06 1.88 -10.22
CA CYS A 104 2.03 0.48 -10.62
C CYS A 104 2.13 0.30 -12.15
N ARG A 105 1.42 1.15 -12.91
CA ARG A 105 1.44 1.10 -14.38
C ARG A 105 2.81 1.47 -14.93
N TRP A 106 3.46 2.48 -14.39
CA TRP A 106 4.79 2.88 -14.83
C TRP A 106 5.83 1.79 -14.57
N LEU A 107 5.87 1.23 -13.36
CA LEU A 107 6.81 0.13 -13.06
C LEU A 107 6.58 -1.07 -13.97
N ARG A 108 5.32 -1.38 -14.30
CA ARG A 108 5.00 -2.43 -15.25
C ARG A 108 5.50 -2.11 -16.67
N ALA A 109 5.34 -0.87 -17.13
CA ALA A 109 5.88 -0.44 -18.42
C ALA A 109 7.42 -0.57 -18.44
N LEU A 110 8.10 -0.19 -17.35
CA LEU A 110 9.55 -0.35 -17.20
C LEU A 110 9.97 -1.83 -17.28
N MET A 111 9.22 -2.74 -16.68
CA MET A 111 9.46 -4.20 -16.81
C MET A 111 9.25 -4.71 -18.22
N GLU A 112 8.29 -4.14 -18.95
CA GLU A 112 7.98 -4.56 -20.31
C GLU A 112 9.02 -4.04 -21.31
N SER A 113 9.64 -2.89 -21.04
CA SER A 113 10.69 -2.30 -21.88
C SER A 113 12.09 -2.84 -21.60
N ASN A 114 12.33 -3.48 -20.44
CA ASN A 114 13.66 -3.86 -20.00
C ASN A 114 13.70 -5.24 -19.31
N GLY A 115 14.42 -6.20 -19.91
CA GLY A 115 14.49 -7.57 -19.43
C GLY A 115 15.15 -7.74 -18.05
N PHE A 116 16.10 -6.88 -17.69
CA PHE A 116 16.71 -6.88 -16.35
C PHE A 116 15.65 -6.54 -15.31
N PHE A 117 14.96 -5.40 -15.46
CA PHE A 117 13.90 -5.00 -14.53
C PHE A 117 12.74 -5.99 -14.50
N HIS A 118 12.42 -6.63 -15.63
CA HIS A 118 11.46 -7.74 -15.64
C HIS A 118 11.83 -8.84 -14.64
N SER A 119 13.07 -9.35 -14.75
CA SER A 119 13.55 -10.45 -13.90
C SER A 119 13.69 -10.02 -12.44
N ALA A 120 14.21 -8.82 -12.19
CA ALA A 120 14.46 -8.31 -10.85
C ALA A 120 13.14 -8.02 -10.10
N LEU A 121 12.21 -7.30 -10.72
CA LEU A 121 10.93 -6.94 -10.11
C LEU A 121 10.01 -8.16 -9.90
N ARG A 122 10.11 -9.21 -10.74
CA ARG A 122 9.38 -10.48 -10.54
C ARG A 122 9.85 -11.29 -9.33
N ARG A 123 11.12 -11.13 -8.94
CA ARG A 123 11.71 -11.86 -7.80
C ARG A 123 11.56 -11.10 -6.49
N LEU A 124 11.09 -9.85 -6.51
CA LEU A 124 10.93 -9.07 -5.29
C LEU A 124 9.83 -9.65 -4.40
N PRO A 125 10.07 -9.76 -3.08
CA PRO A 125 9.02 -10.08 -2.14
C PRO A 125 7.97 -8.94 -2.10
N PRO A 126 6.70 -9.25 -1.75
CA PRO A 126 5.62 -8.26 -1.75
C PRO A 126 5.87 -7.04 -0.86
N SER A 127 6.65 -7.18 0.21
CA SER A 127 7.08 -6.06 1.05
C SER A 127 7.95 -5.07 0.27
N LEU A 128 9.05 -5.54 -0.32
CA LEU A 128 9.95 -4.67 -1.10
C LEU A 128 9.25 -4.05 -2.32
N LEU A 129 8.35 -4.79 -2.97
CA LEU A 129 7.52 -4.23 -4.04
C LEU A 129 6.62 -3.10 -3.52
N GLY A 130 6.01 -3.27 -2.34
CA GLY A 130 5.22 -2.22 -1.69
C GLY A 130 6.05 -0.97 -1.36
N ALA A 131 7.26 -1.15 -0.84
CA ALA A 131 8.21 -0.06 -0.59
C ALA A 131 8.57 0.68 -1.89
N LEU A 132 8.88 -0.06 -2.96
CA LEU A 132 9.17 0.52 -4.27
C LEU A 132 8.00 1.33 -4.83
N ILE A 133 6.77 0.81 -4.76
CA ILE A 133 5.58 1.56 -5.19
C ILE A 133 5.40 2.83 -4.32
N LEU A 134 5.67 2.75 -3.02
CA LEU A 134 5.50 3.88 -2.09
C LEU A 134 6.57 4.98 -2.28
N HIS A 135 7.80 4.60 -2.61
CA HIS A 135 8.93 5.53 -2.78
C HIS A 135 9.27 5.82 -4.24
N LEU A 136 8.43 5.36 -5.17
CA LEU A 136 8.66 5.52 -6.60
C LEU A 136 9.01 6.96 -7.04
N PRO A 137 8.34 8.04 -6.55
CA PRO A 137 8.71 9.39 -6.98
C PRO A 137 10.16 9.76 -6.69
N CYS A 138 10.75 9.23 -5.62
CA CYS A 138 12.14 9.47 -5.27
C CYS A 138 13.08 8.60 -6.10
N ALA A 139 12.71 7.35 -6.38
CA ALA A 139 13.52 6.40 -7.14
C ALA A 139 13.38 6.54 -8.67
N TRP A 140 12.37 7.27 -9.15
CA TRP A 140 11.98 7.32 -10.56
C TRP A 140 13.13 7.71 -11.48
N CYS A 141 13.70 8.90 -11.27
CA CYS A 141 14.73 9.44 -12.16
C CYS A 141 15.95 8.53 -12.20
N ARG A 142 16.30 7.91 -11.07
CA ARG A 142 17.42 6.97 -10.98
C ARG A 142 17.13 5.68 -11.75
N LEU A 143 15.95 5.08 -11.56
CA LEU A 143 15.58 3.86 -12.29
C LEU A 143 15.47 4.10 -13.79
N GLN A 144 14.91 5.24 -14.20
CA GLN A 144 14.83 5.62 -15.61
C GLN A 144 16.22 5.86 -16.20
N TYR A 145 17.10 6.58 -15.50
CA TYR A 145 18.49 6.78 -15.94
C TYR A 145 19.24 5.47 -16.10
N LEU A 146 19.13 4.54 -15.13
CA LEU A 146 19.77 3.23 -15.21
C LEU A 146 19.25 2.42 -16.40
N ALA A 147 17.95 2.50 -16.70
CA ALA A 147 17.33 1.86 -17.87
C ALA A 147 17.83 2.45 -19.20
N GLU A 148 17.95 3.78 -19.28
CA GLU A 148 18.35 4.49 -20.49
C GLU A 148 19.86 4.36 -20.76
N SER A 149 20.67 4.19 -19.71
CA SER A 149 22.12 4.05 -19.79
C SER A 149 22.62 2.59 -19.82
N ASN A 150 21.73 1.59 -19.79
CA ASN A 150 22.05 0.16 -19.67
C ASN A 150 22.97 -0.17 -18.47
N GLN A 151 22.77 0.53 -17.34
CA GLN A 151 23.56 0.37 -16.11
C GLN A 151 22.78 -0.38 -15.02
N GLU A 152 21.72 -1.11 -15.36
CA GLU A 152 20.78 -1.68 -14.39
C GLU A 152 21.43 -2.70 -13.44
N GLY A 153 22.48 -3.39 -13.89
CA GLY A 153 23.25 -4.33 -13.07
C GLY A 153 24.24 -3.70 -12.09
N SER A 154 24.47 -2.39 -12.19
CA SER A 154 25.46 -1.69 -11.34
C SER A 154 24.93 -1.29 -9.96
N VAL A 155 23.60 -1.30 -9.77
CA VAL A 155 22.95 -0.83 -8.54
C VAL A 155 21.88 -1.85 -8.12
N SER A 156 21.88 -2.24 -6.85
CA SER A 156 20.80 -3.08 -6.33
C SER A 156 19.49 -2.28 -6.26
N LEU A 157 18.37 -2.86 -6.67
CA LEU A 157 17.05 -2.22 -6.55
C LEU A 157 16.75 -1.78 -5.12
N THR A 158 17.28 -2.47 -4.11
CA THR A 158 17.10 -2.08 -2.70
C THR A 158 17.82 -0.78 -2.35
N GLU A 159 18.97 -0.50 -2.99
CA GLU A 159 19.74 0.74 -2.81
C GLU A 159 19.09 1.94 -3.50
N THR A 160 18.13 1.70 -4.39
CA THR A 160 17.33 2.78 -5.00
C THR A 160 16.23 3.29 -4.06
N LEU A 161 15.98 2.60 -2.94
CA LEU A 161 14.95 2.94 -1.97
C LEU A 161 15.47 3.71 -0.74
N SER A 162 16.80 3.78 -0.57
CA SER A 162 17.48 4.57 0.47
C SER A 162 17.70 6.01 0.01
#